data_AF-A0A0F9I0B8-F1
#
_entry.id   AF-A0A0F9I0B8-F1
#
_cell.length_a   1.000
_cell.length_b   1.000
_cell.length_c   1.000
_cell.angle_alpha   90.00
_cell.angle_beta   90.00
_cell.angle_gamma   90.00
#
_symmetry.space_group_name_H-M   'P 1'
#
loop_
_entity.id
_entity.type
_entity.pdbx_description
1 polymer ?
#
loop_
_entity_poly.entity_id
_entity_poly.type
_entity_poly.pdbx_seq_one_letter_code
_entity_poly.pdbx_strand_id
1 'polypeptide(L)'
;MVMFQKNDITVTRFRYLIESLDKKCINTKKDIADVVVQAQNTLREKYGKEVELLDLTEDINDYIPNEYSDMDCTEAAVAYIQLLK
;
A
#
# COMPACT_ATOMS: atom_id res chain seq x y z
N MET A 1 9.80 4.18 -29.85
CA MET A 1 9.91 3.17 -28.78
C MET A 1 10.19 3.93 -27.50
N VAL A 2 9.20 4.06 -26.61
CA VAL A 2 9.36 4.82 -25.36
C VAL A 2 10.16 3.93 -24.39
N MET A 3 11.40 4.32 -24.09
CA MET A 3 12.18 3.72 -23.00
C MET A 3 11.58 4.21 -21.69
N PHE A 4 10.80 3.37 -21.03
CA PHE A 4 10.41 3.62 -19.65
C PHE A 4 11.64 3.39 -18.76
N GLN A 5 12.05 4.41 -18.01
CA GLN A 5 13.07 4.23 -16.99
C GLN A 5 12.48 3.42 -15.83
N LYS A 6 13.30 2.70 -15.06
CA LYS A 6 12.83 1.87 -13.91
C LYS A 6 11.88 2.65 -12.98
N ASN A 7 12.14 3.95 -12.78
CA ASN A 7 11.30 4.84 -11.99
C ASN A 7 9.89 5.04 -12.58
N ASP A 8 9.75 5.11 -13.91
CA ASP A 8 8.44 5.23 -14.55
C ASP A 8 7.58 3.99 -14.34
N ILE A 9 8.21 2.81 -14.33
CA ILE A 9 7.54 1.53 -14.08
C ILE A 9 7.06 1.49 -12.62
N THR A 10 7.93 1.81 -11.66
CA THR A 10 7.58 1.87 -10.23
C THR A 10 6.45 2.86 -9.96
N VAL A 11 6.50 4.06 -10.53
CA VAL A 11 5.44 5.08 -10.35
C VAL A 11 4.13 4.63 -10.97
N THR A 12 4.18 4.03 -12.16
CA THR A 12 2.98 3.48 -12.83
C THR A 12 2.36 2.37 -12.00
N ARG A 13 3.17 1.46 -11.47
CA ARG A 13 2.72 0.36 -10.61
C ARG A 13 2.09 0.88 -9.32
N PHE A 14 2.73 1.85 -8.67
CA PHE A 14 2.20 2.47 -7.47
C PHE A 14 0.83 3.12 -7.71
N ARG A 15 0.69 3.89 -8.81
CA ARG A 15 -0.61 4.48 -9.19
C ARG A 15 -1.67 3.41 -9.40
N TYR A 16 -1.34 2.33 -10.10
CA TYR A 16 -2.26 1.22 -10.31
C TYR A 16 -2.74 0.60 -8.99
N LEU A 17 -1.83 0.40 -8.02
CA LEU A 17 -2.18 -0.16 -6.71
C LEU A 17 -3.10 0.78 -5.92
N ILE A 18 -2.82 2.09 -5.93
CA ILE A 18 -3.70 3.07 -5.28
C ILE A 18 -5.09 3.07 -5.93
N GLU A 19 -5.17 2.97 -7.26
CA GLU A 19 -6.47 2.85 -7.95
C GLU A 19 -7.20 1.54 -7.69
N SER A 20 -6.46 0.45 -7.45
CA SER A 20 -7.03 -0.83 -7.05
C SER A 20 -7.60 -0.75 -5.64
N LEU A 21 -6.84 -0.21 -4.69
CA LEU A 21 -7.26 -0.02 -3.30
C LEU A 21 -8.44 0.96 -3.18
N ASP A 22 -8.47 2.03 -3.97
CA ASP A 22 -9.58 3.00 -4.01
C ASP A 22 -10.91 2.37 -4.47
N LYS A 23 -10.86 1.24 -5.19
CA LYS A 23 -12.06 0.48 -5.57
C LYS A 23 -12.50 -0.52 -4.50
N LYS A 24 -11.58 -0.92 -3.62
CA LYS A 24 -11.80 -1.96 -2.60
C LYS A 24 -12.07 -1.39 -1.21
N CYS A 25 -11.55 -0.20 -0.94
CA CYS A 25 -11.56 0.43 0.36
C CYS A 25 -12.55 1.59 0.40
N ILE A 26 -13.04 1.90 1.61
CA ILE A 26 -13.86 3.09 1.85
C ILE A 26 -13.05 4.39 1.83
N ASN A 27 -11.73 4.27 1.97
CA ASN A 27 -10.80 5.39 2.10
C ASN A 27 -10.54 6.04 0.74
N THR A 28 -10.30 7.36 0.74
CA THR A 28 -9.89 8.03 -0.50
C THR A 28 -8.47 7.63 -0.91
N LYS A 29 -8.12 7.76 -2.20
CA LYS A 29 -6.72 7.62 -2.68
C LYS A 29 -5.67 8.31 -1.80
N LYS A 30 -5.99 9.51 -1.29
CA LYS A 30 -5.09 10.26 -0.42
C LYS A 30 -4.92 9.56 0.93
N ASP A 31 -6.03 9.17 1.55
CA ASP A 31 -5.99 8.47 2.84
C ASP A 31 -5.26 7.13 2.72
N ILE A 32 -5.46 6.40 1.62
CA ILE A 32 -4.73 5.16 1.32
C ILE A 32 -3.22 5.44 1.26
N ALA A 33 -2.79 6.46 0.52
CA ALA A 33 -1.38 6.82 0.42
C ALA A 33 -0.79 7.23 1.79
N ASP A 34 -1.53 8.02 2.57
CA ASP A 34 -1.11 8.44 3.91
C ASP A 34 -0.97 7.24 4.87
N VAL A 35 -1.90 6.27 4.82
CA VAL A 35 -1.86 5.04 5.62
C VAL A 35 -0.63 4.20 5.28
N VAL A 36 -0.33 3.97 4.01
CA VAL A 36 0.83 3.17 3.59
C VAL A 36 2.14 3.83 4.06
N VAL A 37 2.28 5.15 3.91
CA VAL A 37 3.46 5.89 4.38
C VAL A 37 3.59 5.80 5.91
N GLN A 38 2.47 5.94 6.65
CA GLN A 38 2.48 5.80 8.11
C GLN A 38 2.85 4.38 8.56
N ALA A 39 2.38 3.36 7.86
CA ALA A 39 2.71 1.97 8.15
C ALA A 39 4.20 1.69 7.93
N GLN A 40 4.77 2.16 6.82
CA GLN A 40 6.21 2.07 6.56
C GLN A 40 7.03 2.76 7.65
N ASN A 41 6.67 4.00 8.01
CA ASN A 41 7.36 4.74 9.06
C ASN A 41 7.26 4.01 10.41
N THR A 42 6.10 3.42 10.73
CA THR A 42 5.89 2.65 11.96
C THR A 42 6.79 1.41 12.00
N LEU A 43 6.89 0.66 10.91
CA LEU A 43 7.78 -0.50 10.80
C LEU A 43 9.24 -0.12 11.01
N ARG A 44 9.69 0.97 10.38
CA ARG A 44 11.06 1.46 10.51
C ARG A 44 11.36 1.98 11.92
N GLU A 45 10.53 2.87 12.43
CA GLU A 45 10.83 3.64 13.64
C GLU A 45 10.56 2.86 14.93
N LYS A 46 9.50 2.04 14.96
CA LYS A 46 9.15 1.27 16.17
C LYS A 46 9.75 -0.12 16.19
N TYR A 47 9.93 -0.74 15.02
CA TYR A 47 10.33 -2.15 14.92
C TYR A 47 11.68 -2.36 14.22
N GLY A 48 12.31 -1.30 13.69
CA GLY A 48 13.60 -1.40 12.99
C GLY A 48 13.52 -2.17 11.67
N LYS A 49 12.32 -2.30 11.07
CA LYS A 49 12.10 -3.05 9.83
C LYS A 49 11.96 -2.11 8.65
N GLU A 50 12.91 -2.21 7.72
CA GLU A 50 12.87 -1.48 6.46
C GLU A 50 12.10 -2.30 5.42
N VAL A 51 11.02 -1.72 4.91
CA VAL A 51 10.17 -2.29 3.85
C VAL A 51 10.00 -1.22 2.78
N GLU A 52 10.12 -1.59 1.50
CA GLU A 52 9.87 -0.63 0.42
C GLU A 52 8.38 -0.27 0.36
N LEU A 53 8.09 0.98 0.02
CA LEU A 53 6.71 1.48 -0.01
C LEU A 53 5.87 0.72 -1.05
N LEU A 54 6.49 0.34 -2.18
CA LEU A 54 5.82 -0.42 -3.23
C LEU A 54 5.42 -1.81 -2.71
N ASP A 55 6.37 -2.57 -2.16
CA ASP A 55 6.14 -3.91 -1.62
C ASP A 55 5.05 -3.89 -0.55
N LEU A 56 5.11 -2.93 0.38
CA LEU A 56 4.08 -2.72 1.40
C LEU A 56 2.69 -2.50 0.78
N THR A 57 2.61 -1.74 -0.32
CA THR A 57 1.33 -1.44 -0.99
C THR A 57 0.81 -2.65 -1.75
N GLU A 58 1.70 -3.45 -2.35
CA GLU A 58 1.35 -4.71 -3.00
C GLU A 58 0.79 -5.70 -1.99
N ASP A 59 1.46 -5.89 -0.85
CA ASP A 59 1.02 -6.81 0.20
C ASP A 59 -0.35 -6.40 0.79
N ILE A 60 -0.57 -5.10 1.02
CA ILE A 60 -1.88 -4.59 1.48
C ILE A 60 -2.95 -4.84 0.40
N ASN A 61 -2.65 -4.57 -0.86
CA ASN A 61 -3.59 -4.78 -1.96
C ASN A 61 -3.95 -6.26 -2.17
N ASP A 62 -3.00 -7.16 -1.94
CA ASP A 62 -3.18 -8.61 -2.06
C ASP A 62 -3.94 -9.19 -0.87
N TYR A 63 -3.81 -8.57 0.31
CA TYR A 63 -4.59 -8.93 1.50
C TYR A 63 -6.09 -8.60 1.34
N ILE A 64 -6.43 -7.51 0.65
CA ILE A 64 -7.83 -7.08 0.47
C ILE A 64 -8.42 -7.73 -0.79
N PRO A 65 -9.41 -8.64 -0.65
CA PRO A 65 -10.00 -9.31 -1.81
C PRO A 65 -10.74 -8.31 -2.72
N ASN A 66 -10.71 -8.54 -4.03
CA ASN A 66 -11.33 -7.64 -5.03
C ASN A 66 -12.85 -7.47 -4.89
N GLU A 67 -13.51 -8.37 -4.15
CA GLU A 67 -14.97 -8.42 -3.97
C GLU A 67 -15.45 -7.61 -2.77
N TYR A 68 -14.53 -7.17 -1.90
CA TYR A 68 -14.84 -6.31 -0.76
C TYR A 68 -14.78 -4.85 -1.21
N SER A 69 -15.79 -4.07 -0.83
CA SER A 69 -15.89 -2.63 -1.14
C SER A 69 -16.07 -1.76 0.10
N ASP A 70 -15.92 -2.34 1.29
CA ASP A 70 -16.21 -1.71 2.59
C ASP A 70 -15.08 -1.87 3.62
N MET A 71 -13.93 -2.44 3.24
CA MET A 71 -12.80 -2.60 4.15
C MET A 71 -12.08 -1.26 4.36
N ASP A 72 -11.72 -0.95 5.60
CA ASP A 72 -10.85 0.19 5.90
C ASP A 72 -9.39 -0.21 5.61
N CYS A 73 -8.75 0.52 4.69
CA CYS A 73 -7.36 0.30 4.31
C CYS A 73 -6.41 0.41 5.51
N THR A 74 -6.81 1.17 6.54
CA THR A 74 -6.08 1.29 7.81
C THR A 74 -6.04 -0.04 8.55
N GLU A 75 -7.14 -0.80 8.57
CA GLU A 75 -7.21 -2.10 9.24
C GLU A 75 -6.27 -3.11 8.58
N ALA A 76 -6.27 -3.16 7.25
CA ALA A 76 -5.35 -4.00 6.48
C ALA A 76 -3.89 -3.64 6.74
N ALA A 77 -3.56 -2.34 6.75
CA ALA A 77 -2.20 -1.88 7.06
C ALA A 77 -1.78 -2.22 8.49
N VAL A 78 -2.68 -2.07 9.47
CA VAL A 78 -2.41 -2.47 10.87
C VAL A 78 -2.20 -3.98 10.97
N ALA A 79 -3.03 -4.79 10.33
CA ALA A 79 -2.88 -6.25 10.31
C ALA A 79 -1.52 -6.65 9.74
N TYR A 80 -1.10 -6.01 8.64
CA TYR A 80 0.22 -6.22 8.05
C TYR A 80 1.36 -5.87 9.02
N ILE A 81 1.29 -4.71 9.69
CA ILE A 81 2.27 -4.34 10.73
C ILE A 81 2.33 -5.39 11.85
N GLN A 82 1.19 -5.96 12.27
CA GLN A 82 1.18 -7.00 13.31
C GLN A 82 1.83 -8.31 12.86
N LEU A 83 1.70 -8.69 11.58
CA LEU A 83 2.37 -9.86 11.02
C LEU A 83 3.87 -9.66 10.89
N LEU A 84 4.27 -8.42 10.60
CA LEU A 84 5.66 -8.08 10.36
C LEU A 84 6.41 -7.61 11.59
N LYS A 85 5.83 -7.24 12.73
CA LYS A 85 6.59 -6.76 13.91
C LYS A 85 7.41 -7.86 14.59
#